data_AF-A0A527GRU6-F1
#
_entry.id   AF-A0A527GRU6-F1
#
_cell.length_a   1.000
_cell.length_b   1.000
_cell.length_c   1.000
_cell.angle_alpha   90.00
_cell.angle_beta   90.00
_cell.angle_gamma   90.00
#
_symmetry.space_group_name_H-M   'P 1'
#
loop_
_entity.id
_entity.type
_entity.pdbx_description
1 polymer ?
#
loop_
_entity_poly.entity_id
_entity_poly.type
_entity_poly.pdbx_seq_one_letter_code
_entity_poly.pdbx_strand_id
1 'polypeptide(L)' 'MNQQPNILSPKEAFKACFSAVAGYLGRPSAETVLFAGVPLSDTRIAADDIRHLAERIGLEVTEF' A
#
# COMPACT_ATOMS: atom_id res chain seq x y z
N MET A 1 8.41 -6.91 29.68
CA MET A 1 7.75 -7.22 28.39
C MET A 1 8.49 -6.41 27.33
N ASN A 2 9.43 -7.04 26.62
CA ASN A 2 10.20 -6.36 25.57
C ASN A 2 9.32 -6.27 24.33
N GLN A 3 8.65 -5.13 24.14
CA GLN A 3 8.05 -4.80 22.85
C GLN A 3 9.21 -4.44 21.92
N GLN A 4 9.79 -5.44 21.25
CA GLN A 4 10.59 -5.15 20.06
C GLN A 4 9.66 -4.40 19.11
N PRO A 5 10.05 -3.20 18.61
CA PRO A 5 9.27 -2.53 17.59
C PRO A 5 9.17 -3.51 16.41
N ASN A 6 7.95 -3.85 16.01
CA ASN A 6 7.73 -4.64 14.81
C ASN A 6 8.22 -3.77 13.64
N ILE A 7 9.49 -3.93 13.26
CA ILE A 7 10.07 -3.21 12.12
C ILE A 7 9.40 -3.81 10.90
N LEU A 8 8.30 -3.18 10.47
CA LEU A 8 7.64 -3.51 9.23
C LEU A 8 8.61 -3.24 8.10
N SER A 9 8.73 -4.19 7.17
CA SER A 9 9.41 -3.92 5.91
C SER A 9 8.72 -2.73 5.21
N PRO A 10 9.42 -1.97 4.35
CA PRO A 10 8.82 -0.92 3.54
C PRO A 10 7.53 -1.36 2.82
N LYS A 11 7.49 -2.60 2.36
CA LYS A 11 6.32 -3.23 1.74
C LYS A 11 5.15 -3.41 2.69
N GLU A 12 5.38 -3.99 3.87
CA GLU A 12 4.32 -4.18 4.86
C GLU A 12 3.79 -2.85 5.37
N ALA A 13 4.69 -1.89 5.62
CA ALA A 13 4.33 -0.54 6.01
C ALA A 13 3.45 0.14 4.94
N PHE A 14 3.86 0.08 3.67
CA PHE A 14 3.09 0.63 2.56
C PHE A 14 1.73 -0.05 2.41
N LYS A 15 1.66 -1.39 2.47
CA LYS A 15 0.42 -2.14 2.38
C LYS A 15 -0.57 -1.74 3.47
N ALA A 16 -0.09 -1.61 4.71
CA ALA A 16 -0.92 -1.18 5.84
C ALA A 16 -1.45 0.25 5.63
N CYS A 17 -0.58 1.20 5.28
CA CYS A 17 -0.97 2.59 5.06
C CYS A 17 -1.96 2.75 3.90
N PHE A 18 -1.66 2.12 2.75
CA PHE A 18 -2.49 2.24 1.56
C PHE A 18 -3.86 1.57 1.73
N SER A 19 -3.92 0.42 2.43
CA SER A 19 -5.19 -0.23 2.81
C SER A 19 -6.04 0.66 3.73
N ALA A 20 -5.41 1.37 4.67
CA ALA A 20 -6.11 2.31 5.54
C ALA A 20 -6.71 3.48 4.75
N VAL A 21 -5.96 4.04 3.78
CA VAL A 21 -6.47 5.08 2.87
C VAL A 21 -7.65 4.57 2.04
N ALA A 22 -7.52 3.38 1.43
CA ALA A 22 -8.60 2.76 0.67
C ALA A 22 -9.86 2.56 1.52
N GLY A 23 -9.69 2.04 2.75
CA GLY A 23 -10.79 1.82 3.69
C GLY A 23 -11.47 3.12 4.12
N TYR A 24 -10.69 4.17 4.39
CA TYR A 24 -11.21 5.50 4.72
C TYR A 24 -12.10 6.07 3.59
N LEU A 25 -11.73 5.82 2.33
CA LEU A 25 -12.47 6.29 1.15
C LEU A 25 -13.63 5.36 0.73
N GLY A 26 -13.94 4.32 1.51
CA GLY A 26 -14.97 3.35 1.18
C GLY A 26 -14.65 2.49 -0.06
N ARG A 27 -13.37 2.35 -0.39
CA ARG A 27 -12.87 1.51 -1.49
C ARG A 27 -12.45 0.13 -0.97
N PRO A 28 -12.34 -0.88 -1.84
CA PRO A 28 -11.82 -2.19 -1.44
C PRO A 28 -10.43 -2.07 -0.77
N SER A 29 -10.32 -2.48 0.50
CA SER A 29 -9.10 -2.38 1.31
C SER A 29 -8.46 -3.72 1.67
N ALA A 30 -9.12 -4.84 1.33
CA ALA A 30 -8.59 -6.16 1.57
C ALA A 30 -7.30 -6.36 0.75
N GLU A 31 -6.23 -6.80 1.40
CA GLU A 31 -4.89 -6.91 0.79
C GLU A 31 -4.90 -7.81 -0.45
N THR A 32 -5.64 -8.91 -0.41
CA THR A 32 -5.80 -9.86 -1.51
C THR A 32 -6.50 -9.26 -2.73
N VAL A 33 -7.25 -8.18 -2.58
CA VAL A 33 -7.96 -7.48 -3.67
C VAL A 33 -7.15 -6.28 -4.13
N LEU A 34 -6.68 -5.48 -3.17
CA LEU A 34 -6.01 -4.21 -3.43
C LEU A 34 -4.66 -4.41 -4.13
N PHE A 35 -3.89 -5.42 -3.72
CA PHE A 35 -2.55 -5.68 -4.25
C PHE A 35 -2.48 -6.92 -5.17
N ALA A 36 -3.62 -7.50 -5.56
CA ALA A 36 -3.64 -8.66 -6.44
C ALA A 36 -2.91 -8.39 -7.75
N GLY A 37 -1.89 -9.19 -8.06
CA GLY A 37 -1.14 -9.10 -9.32
C GLY A 37 -0.11 -7.95 -9.38
N VAL A 38 0.14 -7.25 -8.26
CA VAL A 38 1.14 -6.16 -8.21
C VAL A 38 2.35 -6.62 -7.40
N PRO A 39 3.49 -6.94 -8.04
CA PRO A 39 4.68 -7.41 -7.35
C PRO A 39 5.42 -6.23 -6.69
N LEU A 40 5.03 -5.89 -5.46
CA LEU A 40 5.73 -4.88 -4.67
C LEU A 40 7.08 -5.38 -4.14
N SER A 41 8.12 -4.57 -4.34
CA SER A 41 9.46 -4.81 -3.81
C SER A 41 9.49 -4.71 -2.27
N ASP A 42 10.29 -5.58 -1.64
CA ASP A 42 10.43 -5.61 -0.18
C ASP A 42 11.31 -4.46 0.36
N THR A 43 12.09 -3.78 -0.49
CA THR A 43 13.06 -2.75 -0.07
C THR A 43 12.65 -1.33 -0.42
N ARG A 44 11.90 -1.11 -1.51
CA ARG A 44 11.46 0.21 -1.95
C ARG A 44 10.21 0.11 -2.80
N ILE A 45 9.24 1.00 -2.57
CA ILE A 45 8.03 1.12 -3.40
C ILE A 45 8.31 2.07 -4.57
N ALA A 46 8.09 1.61 -5.80
CA ALA A 46 8.26 2.45 -6.98
C ALA A 46 7.04 3.37 -7.17
N ALA A 47 7.26 4.56 -7.73
CA ALA A 47 6.19 5.50 -8.01
C ALA A 47 5.14 4.92 -8.98
N ASP A 48 5.59 4.14 -9.96
CA ASP A 48 4.71 3.46 -10.92
C ASP A 48 3.78 2.44 -10.24
N ASP A 49 4.27 1.72 -9.23
CA ASP A 49 3.44 0.78 -8.44
C ASP A 49 2.36 1.53 -7.66
N ILE A 50 2.72 2.67 -7.06
CA ILE A 50 1.77 3.52 -6.32
C ILE A 50 0.70 4.04 -7.27
N ARG A 51 1.08 4.51 -8.46
CA ARG A 51 0.17 5.03 -9.48
C ARG A 51 -0.80 3.94 -9.95
N HIS A 52 -0.28 2.75 -10.28
CA HIS A 52 -1.09 1.61 -10.68
C HIS A 52 -2.08 1.17 -9.60
N LEU A 53 -1.66 1.13 -8.33
CA LEU A 53 -2.54 0.78 -7.22
C LEU A 53 -3.60 1.85 -6.95
N ALA A 54 -3.24 3.14 -7.08
CA ALA A 54 -4.14 4.26 -6.92
C ALA A 54 -5.26 4.26 -7.98
N GLU A 55 -4.93 4.02 -9.25
CA GLU A 55 -5.89 3.93 -10.35
C GLU A 55 -6.97 2.87 -10.08
N ARG A 56 -6.60 1.73 -9.49
CA ARG A 56 -7.53 0.62 -9.17
C ARG A 56 -8.62 1.01 -8.17
N ILE A 57 -8.33 1.96 -7.29
CA ILE A 57 -9.29 2.47 -6.30
C ILE A 57 -9.82 3.86 -6.67
N GLY A 58 -9.55 4.31 -7.91
CA GLY A 58 -10.03 5.57 -8.48
C GLY A 58 -9.38 6.80 -7.87
N LEU A 59 -8.08 6.73 -7.57
CA LEU A 59 -7.28 7.85 -7.07
C LEU A 59 -6.27 8.31 -8.11
N GLU A 60 -5.98 9.61 -8.07
CA GLU A 60 -4.92 10.24 -8.85
C GLU A 60 -3.69 10.44 -7.94
N VAL A 61 -2.48 10.25 -8.50
CA VAL A 61 -1.21 10.44 -7.79
C VAL A 61 -0.45 11.57 -8.46
N THR A 62 0.00 12.55 -7.67
CA THR A 62 0.84 13.65 -8.12
C THR A 62 2.23 13.53 -7.50
N GLU A 63 3.28 13.68 -8.32
CA GLU A 63 4.68 13.72 -7.87
C GLU A 63 5.12 15.17 -7.66
N PHE A 64 5.94 15.41 -6.64
CA PHE A 64 6.44 16.73 -6.24
C PHE A 64 7.96 16.72 -6.08
#